data_AF-A0A953V627-F1
#
_entry.id   AF-A0A953V627-F1
#
_cell.length_a   1.000
_cell.length_b   1.000
_cell.length_c   1.000
_cell.angle_alpha   90.00
_cell.angle_beta   90.00
_cell.angle_gamma   90.00
#
_symmetry.space_group_name_H-M   'P 1'
#
loop_
_entity.id
_entity.type
_entity.pdbx_description
1 polymer ?
#
loop_
_entity_poly.entity_id
_entity_poly.type
_entity_poly.pdbx_seq_one_letter_code
_entity_poly.pdbx_strand_id
1 'polypeptide(L)' 'MGDTGRGLLHFVGRSHTGNFSRWIRKRIFPGAYAPSLAEAMNILQPRHYSVLDVENLRPHYENARALAGSF' A
#
# COMPACT_ATOMS: atom_id res chain seq x y z
N MET A 1 -16.47 3.34 14.54
CA MET A 1 -15.49 2.78 15.50
C MET A 1 -15.84 3.37 16.85
N GLY A 2 -15.95 2.59 17.92
CA GLY A 2 -16.15 3.16 19.25
C GLY A 2 -15.00 4.09 19.64
N ASP A 3 -15.11 4.79 20.77
CA ASP A 3 -14.20 5.87 21.16
C ASP A 3 -12.72 5.45 21.31
N THR A 4 -12.45 4.14 21.44
CA THR A 4 -11.09 3.55 21.52
C THR A 4 -10.79 2.61 20.34
N GLY A 5 -11.63 2.61 19.32
CA GLY A 5 -11.53 1.70 18.19
C GLY A 5 -10.23 1.94 17.40
N ARG A 6 -9.57 0.84 17.02
CA ARG A 6 -8.35 0.85 16.20
C ARG A 6 -8.63 0.21 14.84
N GLY A 7 -7.93 0.70 13.82
CA GLY A 7 -7.96 0.15 12.48
C GLY A 7 -6.56 -0.20 12.00
N LEU A 8 -6.46 -1.27 11.21
CA LEU A 8 -5.25 -1.62 10.47
C LEU A 8 -5.54 -1.44 8.98
N LEU A 9 -4.80 -0.55 8.33
CA LEU A 9 -4.85 -0.35 6.89
C LEU A 9 -3.61 -0.98 6.26
N HIS A 10 -3.78 -2.12 5.60
CA HIS A 10 -2.72 -2.78 4.84
C HIS A 10 -2.98 -2.61 3.34
N PHE A 11 -2.00 -2.07 2.60
CA PHE A 11 -2.12 -1.86 1.16
C PHE A 11 -0.77 -1.96 0.46
N VAL A 12 -0.79 -2.32 -0.82
CA VAL A 12 0.38 -2.23 -1.70
C VAL A 12 0.51 -0.77 -2.14
N GLY A 13 1.52 -0.09 -1.61
CA GLY A 13 1.80 1.31 -1.89
C GLY A 13 3.07 1.53 -2.69
N ARG A 14 3.30 2.79 -3.08
CA ARG A 14 4.54 3.24 -3.75
C ARG A 14 5.26 4.29 -2.92
N SER A 15 6.58 4.36 -3.09
CA SER A 15 7.40 5.40 -2.44
C SER A 15 7.14 6.80 -3.01
N HIS A 16 6.72 6.89 -4.27
CA HIS A 16 6.38 8.12 -4.96
C HIS A 16 5.08 7.95 -5.74
N THR A 17 4.37 9.05 -5.98
CA THR A 17 3.17 9.08 -6.79
C THR A 17 3.46 8.62 -8.23
N GLY A 18 2.46 8.02 -8.88
CA GLY A 18 2.56 7.68 -10.29
C GLY A 18 1.93 6.36 -10.68
N ASN A 19 1.80 6.17 -11.98
CA ASN A 19 1.11 5.03 -12.58
C ASN A 19 1.95 3.76 -12.62
N PHE A 20 1.32 2.60 -12.45
CA PHE A 20 1.94 1.32 -12.78
C PHE A 20 2.41 1.28 -14.24
N SER A 21 3.32 0.37 -14.56
CA SER A 21 3.76 0.17 -15.94
C SER A 21 2.57 -0.15 -16.85
N ARG A 22 2.65 0.27 -18.12
CA ARG A 22 1.58 0.05 -19.10
C ARG A 22 1.21 -1.43 -19.22
N TRP A 23 2.19 -2.33 -19.10
CA TRP A 23 1.96 -3.77 -19.16
C TRP A 23 1.13 -4.25 -17.95
N ILE A 24 1.49 -3.87 -16.72
CA ILE A 24 0.73 -4.23 -15.51
C ILE A 24 -0.71 -3.71 -15.63
N ARG A 25 -0.88 -2.44 -16.01
CA ARG A 25 -2.20 -1.81 -16.19
C ARG A 25 -3.05 -2.42 -17.30
N LYS A 26 -2.44 -3.11 -18.27
CA LYS A 26 -3.18 -3.72 -19.39
C LYS A 26 -3.44 -5.20 -19.17
N ARG A 27 -2.58 -5.90 -18.42
CA ARG A 27 -2.51 -7.37 -18.43
C ARG A 27 -2.62 -8.03 -17.06
N ILE A 28 -2.24 -7.35 -15.97
CA ILE A 28 -2.23 -7.95 -14.63
C ILE A 28 -3.32 -7.36 -13.76
N PHE A 29 -3.33 -6.03 -13.63
CA PHE A 29 -4.32 -5.31 -12.82
C PHE A 29 -4.90 -4.12 -13.60
N PRO A 30 -5.88 -4.36 -14.49
CA PRO A 30 -6.56 -3.30 -15.22
C PRO A 30 -7.23 -2.29 -14.28
N GLY A 31 -6.93 -1.01 -14.46
CA GLY A 31 -7.50 0.09 -13.66
C GLY A 31 -6.92 0.24 -12.25
N ALA A 32 -5.98 -0.61 -11.84
CA ALA A 32 -5.41 -0.51 -10.50
C ALA A 32 -4.51 0.73 -10.33
N TYR A 33 -4.53 1.25 -9.11
CA TYR A 33 -3.69 2.35 -8.64
C TYR A 33 -3.13 1.98 -7.26
N ALA A 34 -1.81 2.08 -7.10
CA ALA A 34 -1.19 1.98 -5.78
C ALA A 34 -0.88 3.40 -5.29
N PRO A 35 -1.53 3.85 -4.20
CA PRO A 35 -1.27 5.17 -3.65
C PRO A 35 0.12 5.23 -3.00
N SER A 36 0.67 6.43 -2.96
CA SER A 36 1.78 6.77 -2.08
C SER A 36 1.33 6.89 -0.63
N LEU A 37 2.29 6.81 0.30
CA LEU A 37 2.00 7.06 1.72
C LEU A 37 1.39 8.45 1.92
N ALA A 38 1.90 9.46 1.23
CA ALA A 38 1.39 10.83 1.30
C ALA A 38 -0.09 10.93 0.87
N GLU A 39 -0.49 10.25 -0.20
CA GLU A 39 -1.89 10.22 -0.64
C GLU A 39 -2.80 9.51 0.38
N ALA A 40 -2.33 8.41 0.98
CA ALA A 40 -3.06 7.73 2.04
C ALA A 40 -3.25 8.67 3.26
N MET A 41 -2.20 9.39 3.66
CA MET A 41 -2.27 10.35 4.77
C MET A 41 -3.24 11.50 4.48
N ASN A 42 -3.24 12.03 3.25
CA ASN A 42 -4.17 13.08 2.83
C ASN A 42 -5.64 12.63 2.89
N ILE A 43 -5.92 11.33 2.79
CA ILE A 43 -7.25 10.76 2.96
C ILE A 43 -7.57 10.58 4.46
N LEU A 44 -6.63 10.10 5.26
CA LEU A 44 -6.87 9.79 6.67
C LEU A 44 -6.98 11.03 7.56
N GLN A 45 -6.13 12.04 7.34
CA GLN A 45 -6.03 13.22 8.19
C GLN A 45 -7.37 14.00 8.30
N PRO A 46 -8.11 14.30 7.20
CA PRO A 46 -9.39 15.01 7.30
C PRO A 46 -10.50 14.24 8.03
N ARG A 47 -10.30 12.93 8.25
CA ARG A 47 -11.26 12.04 8.93
C ARG A 47 -10.95 11.87 10.41
N HIS A 48 -10.03 12.68 10.95
CA HIS A 48 -9.60 12.66 12.35
C HIS A 48 -9.01 11.32 12.82
N TYR A 49 -8.44 10.54 11.90
CA TYR A 49 -7.68 9.34 12.27
C TYR A 49 -6.27 9.71 12.69
N SER A 50 -5.90 9.34 13.91
CA SER A 50 -4.52 9.39 14.38
C SER A 50 -3.74 8.18 13.89
N VAL A 51 -2.65 8.41 13.16
CA VAL A 51 -1.74 7.35 12.74
C VAL A 51 -0.82 7.01 13.91
N LEU A 52 -0.93 5.78 14.39
CA LEU A 52 -0.13 5.30 15.53
C LEU A 52 1.19 4.68 15.08
N ASP A 53 1.22 4.05 13.91
CA ASP A 53 2.39 3.37 13.38
C ASP A 53 2.34 3.25 11.85
N VAL A 54 3.51 3.16 11.22
CA VAL A 54 3.68 2.93 9.79
C VAL A 54 4.84 1.96 9.56
N GLU A 55 4.52 0.77 9.06
CA GLU A 55 5.50 -0.27 8.76
C GLU A 55 5.62 -0.54 7.25
N ASN A 56 6.85 -0.55 6.72
CA ASN A 56 7.12 -0.87 5.32
C ASN A 56 7.55 -2.33 5.16
N LEU A 57 6.63 -3.18 4.72
CA LEU A 57 6.84 -4.61 4.55
C LEU A 57 7.52 -5.02 3.22
N ARG A 58 8.06 -4.06 2.44
CA ARG A 58 8.76 -4.37 1.18
C ARG A 58 9.83 -5.47 1.31
N PRO A 59 10.71 -5.48 2.33
CA PRO A 59 11.71 -6.54 2.47
C PRO A 59 11.09 -7.95 2.59
N HIS A 60 9.93 -8.06 3.25
CA HIS A 60 9.23 -9.33 3.41
C HIS A 60 8.62 -9.82 2.08
N TYR A 61 8.10 -8.90 1.27
CA TYR A 61 7.60 -9.22 -0.08
C TYR A 61 8.73 -9.64 -1.03
N GLU A 62 9.90 -9.02 -0.93
CA GLU A 62 11.07 -9.38 -1.73
C GLU A 62 11.53 -10.80 -1.39
N ASN A 63 11.58 -11.15 -0.10
CA ASN A 63 11.92 -12.50 0.36
C ASN A 63 10.89 -13.55 -0.11
N ALA A 64 9.60 -13.26 -0.01
CA ALA A 64 8.55 -14.16 -0.49
C ALA A 64 8.68 -14.44 -2.00
N ARG A 65 9.02 -13.41 -2.79
CA ARG A 65 9.28 -13.56 -4.23
C ARG A 65 10.54 -14.38 -4.51
N ALA A 66 11.60 -14.20 -3.72
CA ALA A 66 12.84 -14.96 -3.89
C ALA A 66 12.62 -16.47 -3.69
N LEU A 67 11.76 -16.85 -2.73
CA LEU A 67 11.38 -18.24 -2.50
C LEU A 67 10.51 -18.82 -3.64
N ALA A 68 9.65 -18.01 -4.26
CA ALA A 68 8.80 -18.43 -5.37
C ALA A 68 9.55 -18.58 -6.72
N GLY A 69 10.74 -17.99 -6.87
CA GLY A 69 11.58 -18.06 -8.08
C GLY A 69 12.61 -19.19 -8.08
N SER A 70 12.57 -20.09 -7.09
CA SER A 70 13.51 -21.22 -6.93
C SER A 70 12.97 -22.56 -7.48
N PHE A 71 11.96 -22.53 -8.35
CA PHE A 71 11.39 -23.69 -9.05
C PHE A 71 11.36 -23.45 -10.56
#